data_AF-A0A0C9VNN5-F1
#
_entry.id   AF-A0A0C9VNN5-F1
#
_cell.length_a   1.000
_cell.length_b   1.000
_cell.length_c   1.000
_cell.angle_alpha   90.00
_cell.angle_beta   90.00
_cell.angle_gamma   90.00
#
_symmetry.space_group_name_H-M   'P 1'
#
loop_
_entity.id
_entity.type
_entity.pdbx_description
1 polymer ?
#
loop_
_entity_poly.entity_id
_entity_poly.type
_entity_poly.pdbx_seq_one_letter_code
_entity_poly.pdbx_strand_id
1 'polypeptide(L)'
;MYEQECPWEEDNSCLGCECTNRGTMNCMDCDLEGLFCQSCFIHVYKWLPFHRPLEWHDGQFQRRSLADLGYQLFRRRMFPASMSRPRTAFTFRLLKLFHMLNHVARTTQWDFVGTLHRLTDNVNPKGTPNIYKTFKEVQRQWRVVRAWKCAGVMEPSLPREEGSLVLGCVSCPLPGINLDEDWEKHKHTYVTIILNDRLC
;
A
#
# COMPACT_ATOMS: atom_id res chain seq x y z
N MET A 1 8.12 21.68 -24.85
CA MET A 1 9.04 22.42 -23.97
C MET A 1 9.88 21.37 -23.28
N TYR A 2 11.19 21.34 -23.58
CA TYR A 2 12.06 20.16 -23.46
C TYR A 2 12.44 19.87 -22.00
N GLU A 3 12.48 18.58 -21.61
CA GLU A 3 12.76 18.08 -20.24
C GLU A 3 14.22 18.29 -19.77
N GLN A 4 14.96 19.29 -20.30
CA GLN A 4 16.44 19.31 -20.23
C GLN A 4 17.11 20.66 -19.90
N GLU A 5 16.44 21.65 -19.30
CA GLU A 5 17.13 22.88 -18.92
C GLU A 5 16.85 23.28 -17.46
N CYS A 6 17.91 23.41 -16.65
CA CYS A 6 17.94 24.34 -15.53
C CYS A 6 18.98 25.38 -15.85
N PRO A 7 18.55 26.63 -16.01
CA PRO A 7 19.12 27.65 -15.12
C PRO A 7 18.12 28.76 -14.81
N TRP A 8 17.72 28.90 -13.54
CA TRP A 8 16.99 30.09 -13.10
C TRP A 8 17.76 30.69 -11.91
N GLU A 9 18.73 31.56 -12.26
CA GLU A 9 19.66 32.34 -11.41
C GLU A 9 20.76 31.58 -10.64
N GLU A 10 21.92 32.24 -10.46
CA GLU A 10 23.12 31.71 -9.78
C GLU A 10 22.84 31.26 -8.33
N ASP A 11 21.83 31.84 -7.68
CA ASP A 11 21.57 31.66 -6.26
C ASP A 11 20.88 30.32 -5.94
N ASN A 12 20.03 29.79 -6.85
CA ASN A 12 19.19 28.60 -6.60
C ASN A 12 18.62 28.59 -5.17
N SER A 13 18.17 29.72 -4.63
CA SER A 13 17.73 29.82 -3.25
C SER A 13 16.37 29.12 -3.07
N CYS A 14 16.20 28.50 -1.90
CA CYS A 14 14.97 27.78 -1.58
C CYS A 14 13.79 28.74 -1.43
N LEU A 15 12.68 28.44 -2.11
CA LEU A 15 11.39 29.16 -1.99
C LEU A 15 10.70 29.00 -0.61
N GLY A 16 11.28 28.23 0.30
CA GLY A 16 10.75 28.08 1.65
C GLY A 16 10.82 29.41 2.40
N CYS A 17 9.75 29.75 3.13
CA CYS A 17 9.73 30.94 3.98
C CYS A 17 10.93 30.93 4.94
N GLU A 18 11.69 32.03 4.97
CA GLU A 18 12.89 32.22 5.81
C GLU A 18 13.97 31.14 5.60
N CYS A 19 13.97 30.45 4.46
CA CYS A 19 14.95 29.40 4.17
C CYS A 19 16.12 29.96 3.36
N THR A 20 17.33 29.79 3.89
CA THR A 20 18.59 30.18 3.22
C THR A 20 19.29 29.00 2.53
N ASN A 21 18.65 27.83 2.49
CA ASN A 21 19.23 26.66 1.85
C ASN A 21 19.16 26.78 0.33
N ARG A 22 20.07 26.08 -0.36
CA ARG A 22 19.96 25.88 -1.80
C ARG A 22 18.77 24.97 -2.13
N GLY A 23 17.95 25.41 -3.05
CA GLY A 23 16.89 24.64 -3.68
C GLY A 23 17.43 23.69 -4.74
N THR A 24 16.99 22.44 -4.69
CA THR A 24 17.28 21.41 -5.69
C THR A 24 16.02 20.69 -6.14
N MET A 25 14.91 20.88 -5.42
CA MET A 25 13.66 20.18 -5.63
C MET A 25 12.69 21.02 -6.43
N ASN A 26 12.04 20.41 -7.40
CA ASN A 26 10.91 20.96 -8.15
C ASN A 26 9.74 19.95 -8.15
N CYS A 27 8.57 20.36 -8.61
CA CYS A 27 7.41 19.50 -8.80
C CYS A 27 6.89 19.59 -10.23
N MET A 28 6.78 18.45 -10.90
CA MET A 28 6.25 18.38 -12.28
C MET A 28 4.75 18.72 -12.39
N ASP A 29 4.01 18.67 -11.28
CA ASP A 29 2.56 18.88 -11.25
C ASP A 29 2.17 20.29 -10.74
N CYS A 30 3.14 21.08 -10.29
CA CYS A 30 2.91 22.45 -9.84
C CYS A 30 3.50 23.43 -10.85
N ASP A 31 2.76 24.48 -11.17
CA ASP A 31 3.25 25.60 -11.97
C ASP A 31 3.96 26.66 -11.09
N LEU A 32 4.67 26.21 -10.04
CA LEU A 32 5.42 27.10 -9.16
C LEU A 32 6.79 27.41 -9.79
N GLU A 33 7.10 28.69 -9.95
CA GLU A 33 8.41 29.15 -10.43
C GLU A 33 9.44 29.14 -9.27
N GLY A 34 10.51 28.35 -9.42
CA GLY A 34 11.64 28.26 -8.49
C GLY A 34 11.84 26.87 -7.86
N LEU A 35 12.80 26.76 -6.93
CA LEU A 35 13.21 25.49 -6.32
C LEU A 35 13.04 25.49 -4.80
N PHE A 36 12.75 24.32 -4.24
CA PHE A 36 12.76 24.09 -2.79
C PHE A 36 13.98 23.27 -2.39
N CYS A 37 14.49 23.46 -1.17
CA CYS A 37 15.34 22.44 -0.55
C CYS A 37 14.46 21.23 -0.16
N GLN A 38 15.07 20.06 0.06
CA GLN A 38 14.33 18.84 0.38
C GLN A 38 13.38 18.98 1.59
N SER A 39 13.80 19.65 2.66
CA SER A 39 12.97 19.81 3.87
C SER A 39 11.76 20.71 3.64
N CYS A 40 11.94 21.86 2.99
CA CYS A 40 10.85 22.76 2.63
C CYS A 40 9.90 22.11 1.62
N PHE A 41 10.44 21.37 0.65
CA PHE A 41 9.63 20.59 -0.28
C PHE A 41 8.73 19.62 0.49
N ILE A 42 9.28 18.79 1.39
CA ILE A 42 8.45 17.87 2.19
C ILE A 42 7.43 18.64 3.02
N HIS A 43 7.78 19.79 3.60
CA HIS A 43 6.86 20.58 4.41
C HIS A 43 5.62 21.04 3.63
N VAL A 44 5.80 21.51 2.39
CA VAL A 44 4.72 21.98 1.52
C VAL A 44 3.96 20.79 0.92
N TYR A 45 4.70 19.87 0.28
CA TYR A 45 4.14 18.76 -0.49
C TYR A 45 3.66 17.58 0.35
N LYS A 46 3.82 17.59 1.68
CA LYS A 46 3.22 16.57 2.57
C LYS A 46 1.71 16.46 2.36
N TRP A 47 1.03 17.55 2.01
CA TRP A 47 -0.42 17.61 1.76
C TRP A 47 -0.81 17.25 0.33
N LEU A 48 0.15 17.14 -0.58
CA LEU A 48 -0.04 16.81 -1.98
C LEU A 48 0.71 15.50 -2.31
N PRO A 49 0.35 14.37 -1.67
CA PRO A 49 1.12 13.13 -1.67
C PRO A 49 1.32 12.45 -3.03
N PHE A 50 0.59 12.88 -4.05
CA PHE A 50 0.65 12.30 -5.41
C PHE A 50 1.33 13.22 -6.42
N HIS A 51 1.75 14.40 -6.00
CA HIS A 51 2.59 15.26 -6.82
C HIS A 51 3.94 14.61 -7.05
N ARG A 52 4.52 14.84 -8.23
CA ARG A 52 5.73 14.19 -8.72
C ARG A 52 6.94 15.08 -8.43
N PRO A 53 7.76 14.74 -7.41
CA PRO A 53 8.98 15.48 -7.15
C PRO A 53 10.02 15.20 -8.24
N LEU A 54 10.73 16.26 -8.59
CA LEU A 54 11.94 16.26 -9.40
C LEU A 54 13.06 16.80 -8.53
N GLU A 55 14.26 16.25 -8.70
CA GLU A 55 15.46 16.75 -8.05
C GLU A 55 16.51 17.06 -9.10
N TRP A 56 17.14 18.22 -8.97
CA TRP A 56 18.25 18.64 -9.80
C TRP A 56 19.53 17.94 -9.35
N HIS A 57 20.08 17.10 -10.21
CA HIS A 57 21.31 16.35 -9.95
C HIS A 57 22.13 16.24 -11.24
N ASP A 58 23.42 16.57 -11.18
CA ASP A 58 24.37 16.47 -12.31
C ASP A 58 23.86 17.05 -13.64
N GLY A 59 23.33 18.27 -13.61
CA GLY A 59 22.93 18.97 -14.83
C GLY A 59 21.59 18.50 -15.43
N GLN A 60 20.82 17.68 -14.71
CA GLN A 60 19.51 17.21 -15.18
C GLN A 60 18.51 17.02 -14.02
N PHE A 61 17.22 17.11 -14.33
CA PHE A 61 16.17 16.74 -13.38
C PHE A 61 15.95 15.23 -13.38
N GLN A 62 16.15 14.63 -12.22
CA GLN A 62 15.83 13.23 -11.97
C GLN A 62 14.48 13.12 -11.24
N ARG A 63 13.68 12.12 -11.63
CA ARG A 63 12.42 11.83 -10.97
C ARG A 63 12.69 11.19 -9.61
N ARG A 64 12.09 11.75 -8.56
CA ARG A 64 12.09 11.19 -7.20
C ARG A 64 10.68 10.75 -6.81
N SER A 65 10.56 10.01 -5.72
CA SER A 65 9.29 9.79 -5.03
C SER A 65 9.33 10.40 -3.63
N LEU A 66 8.17 10.76 -3.08
CA LEU A 66 8.10 11.22 -1.68
C LEU A 66 8.66 10.17 -0.71
N ALA A 67 8.55 8.88 -1.05
CA ALA A 67 9.15 7.80 -0.25
C ALA A 67 10.69 7.91 -0.24
N ASP A 68 11.32 8.19 -1.39
CA ASP A 68 12.78 8.40 -1.50
C ASP A 68 13.24 9.65 -0.73
N LEU A 69 12.34 10.63 -0.55
CA LEU A 69 12.60 11.84 0.23
C LEU A 69 12.36 11.63 1.73
N GLY A 70 12.02 10.42 2.17
CA GLY A 70 11.75 10.07 3.57
C GLY A 70 10.31 10.32 4.03
N TYR A 71 9.40 10.66 3.11
CA TYR A 71 8.00 10.89 3.40
C TYR A 71 7.13 9.68 3.02
N GLN A 72 6.77 8.90 4.04
CA GLN A 72 6.07 7.64 3.87
C GLN A 72 4.53 7.81 3.97
N LEU A 73 3.79 7.44 2.93
CA LEU A 73 2.31 7.47 2.91
C LEU A 73 1.67 6.67 4.06
N PHE A 74 2.38 5.66 4.57
CA PHE A 74 1.95 4.87 5.72
C PHE A 74 1.80 5.70 7.01
N ARG A 75 2.59 6.78 7.20
CA ARG A 75 2.42 7.69 8.35
C ARG A 75 1.05 8.37 8.33
N ARG A 76 0.44 8.52 7.15
CA ARG A 76 -0.92 9.03 6.96
C ARG A 76 -1.99 7.95 6.88
N ARG A 77 -1.65 6.70 7.25
CA ARG A 77 -2.56 5.54 7.13
C ARG A 77 -3.07 5.36 5.68
N MET A 78 -2.23 5.67 4.69
CA MET A 78 -2.49 5.41 3.28
C MET A 78 -1.56 4.30 2.79
N PHE A 79 -2.13 3.32 2.09
CA PHE A 79 -1.43 2.25 1.44
C PHE A 79 -1.29 2.57 -0.05
N PRO A 80 -0.08 2.79 -0.57
CA PRO A 80 0.12 3.12 -1.97
C PRO A 80 -0.24 1.95 -2.89
N ALA A 81 -0.81 2.25 -4.05
CA ALA A 81 -0.98 1.29 -5.13
C ALA A 81 0.33 0.79 -5.74
N SER A 82 1.38 1.60 -5.64
CA SER A 82 2.69 1.31 -6.18
C SER A 82 3.74 1.94 -5.29
N MET A 83 4.82 1.20 -4.98
CA MET A 83 5.83 1.65 -4.03
C MET A 83 6.76 2.71 -4.60
N SER A 84 7.08 2.64 -5.89
CA SER A 84 8.00 3.57 -6.56
C SER A 84 7.34 4.89 -6.95
N ARG A 85 6.13 4.84 -7.54
CA ARG A 85 5.44 6.05 -8.02
C ARG A 85 3.93 5.95 -7.82
N PRO A 86 3.44 6.15 -6.58
CA PRO A 86 2.01 6.04 -6.30
C PRO A 86 1.24 7.19 -6.97
N ARG A 87 0.34 6.86 -7.90
CA ARG A 87 -0.73 7.77 -8.37
C ARG A 87 -2.06 7.56 -7.65
N THR A 88 -2.17 6.44 -6.96
CA THR A 88 -3.36 6.04 -6.21
C THR A 88 -2.89 5.50 -4.87
N ALA A 89 -3.63 5.79 -3.81
CA ALA A 89 -3.46 5.13 -2.53
C ALA A 89 -4.82 4.88 -1.90
N PHE A 90 -4.89 3.83 -1.08
CA PHE A 90 -6.10 3.45 -0.36
C PHE A 90 -5.88 3.67 1.13
N THR A 91 -6.86 4.26 1.82
CA THR A 91 -6.73 4.42 3.26
C THR A 91 -6.79 3.06 3.97
N PHE A 92 -6.06 2.92 5.07
CA PHE A 92 -6.12 1.71 5.89
C PHE A 92 -7.55 1.44 6.39
N ARG A 93 -8.34 2.49 6.62
CA ARG A 93 -9.75 2.39 6.99
C ARG A 93 -10.56 1.68 5.90
N LEU A 94 -10.37 2.07 4.63
CA LEU A 94 -11.05 1.46 3.50
C LEU A 94 -10.63 -0.01 3.31
N LEU A 95 -9.33 -0.31 3.44
CA LEU A 95 -8.84 -1.70 3.34
C LEU A 95 -9.36 -2.60 4.47
N LYS A 96 -9.44 -2.06 5.70
CA LYS A 96 -10.05 -2.76 6.85
C LYS A 96 -11.55 -2.98 6.64
N LEU A 97 -12.27 -1.97 6.15
CA LEU A 97 -13.70 -2.07 5.86
C LEU A 97 -13.96 -3.18 4.84
N PHE A 98 -13.26 -3.16 3.71
CA PHE A 98 -13.42 -4.20 2.70
C PHE A 98 -13.06 -5.58 3.26
N HIS A 99 -11.98 -5.70 4.05
CA HIS A 99 -11.63 -6.97 4.67
C HIS A 99 -12.78 -7.53 5.52
N MET A 100 -13.41 -6.71 6.37
CA MET A 100 -14.55 -7.14 7.18
C MET A 100 -15.76 -7.52 6.33
N LEU A 101 -16.12 -6.70 5.33
CA LEU A 101 -17.26 -6.98 4.44
C LEU A 101 -17.04 -8.24 3.59
N ASN A 102 -15.80 -8.48 3.17
CA ASN A 102 -15.45 -9.70 2.44
C ASN A 102 -15.62 -10.96 3.31
N HIS A 103 -15.35 -10.88 4.62
CA HIS A 103 -15.56 -12.00 5.53
C HIS A 103 -17.03 -12.17 5.94
N VAL A 104 -17.72 -11.09 6.32
CA VAL A 104 -19.07 -11.16 6.88
C VAL A 104 -20.14 -11.30 5.79
N ALA A 105 -20.04 -10.49 4.73
CA ALA A 105 -21.07 -10.38 3.70
C ALA A 105 -20.65 -11.02 2.37
N ARG A 106 -19.48 -11.69 2.32
CA ARG A 106 -18.90 -12.27 1.10
C ARG A 106 -18.78 -11.26 -0.06
N THR A 107 -18.67 -9.97 0.24
CA THR A 107 -18.56 -8.91 -0.77
C THR A 107 -17.32 -9.14 -1.62
N THR A 108 -17.48 -9.20 -2.95
CA THR A 108 -16.36 -9.35 -3.86
C THR A 108 -15.60 -8.03 -4.01
N GLN A 109 -14.34 -8.05 -4.49
CA GLN A 109 -13.63 -6.80 -4.80
C GLN A 109 -14.38 -5.97 -5.85
N TRP A 110 -15.04 -6.64 -6.80
CA TRP A 110 -15.78 -5.99 -7.87
C TRP A 110 -16.97 -5.22 -7.33
N ASP A 111 -17.78 -5.85 -6.47
CA ASP A 111 -18.96 -5.20 -5.88
C ASP A 111 -18.57 -4.04 -4.97
N PHE A 112 -17.49 -4.21 -4.19
CA PHE A 112 -17.00 -3.15 -3.33
C PHE A 112 -16.51 -1.94 -4.13
N VAL A 113 -15.68 -2.14 -5.16
CA VAL A 113 -15.23 -1.05 -6.04
C VAL A 113 -16.39 -0.44 -6.80
N GLY A 114 -17.35 -1.24 -7.27
CA GLY A 114 -18.57 -0.76 -7.90
C GLY A 114 -19.44 0.08 -6.96
N THR A 115 -19.41 -0.20 -5.66
CA THR A 115 -20.05 0.62 -4.62
C THR A 115 -19.31 1.94 -4.44
N LEU A 116 -17.98 1.92 -4.41
CA LEU A 116 -17.15 3.15 -4.33
C LEU A 116 -17.39 4.08 -5.53
N HIS A 117 -17.51 3.54 -6.75
CA HIS A 117 -17.84 4.32 -7.93
C HIS A 117 -19.20 5.01 -7.78
N ARG A 118 -20.23 4.29 -7.32
CA ARG A 118 -21.58 4.84 -7.11
C ARG A 118 -21.65 5.86 -5.97
N LEU A 119 -20.89 5.66 -4.91
CA LEU A 119 -20.77 6.65 -3.82
C LEU A 119 -20.10 7.95 -4.30
N THR A 120 -19.22 7.86 -5.30
CA THR A 120 -18.53 9.02 -5.88
C THR A 120 -19.41 9.74 -6.90
N ASP A 121 -20.02 8.99 -7.82
CA ASP A 121 -20.98 9.47 -8.79
C ASP A 121 -22.00 8.36 -9.07
N ASN A 122 -23.20 8.53 -8.54
CA ASN A 122 -24.28 7.56 -8.72
C ASN A 122 -25.00 7.72 -10.08
N VAL A 123 -24.87 8.88 -10.73
CA VAL A 123 -25.51 9.17 -12.02
C VAL A 123 -24.69 8.53 -13.15
N ASN A 124 -23.37 8.72 -13.12
CA ASN A 124 -22.44 8.10 -14.07
C ASN A 124 -21.27 7.36 -13.37
N PRO A 125 -21.53 6.17 -12.80
CA PRO A 125 -20.48 5.40 -12.13
C PRO A 125 -19.32 5.00 -13.06
N LYS A 126 -19.55 4.95 -14.37
CA LYS A 126 -18.53 4.61 -15.38
C LYS A 126 -17.61 5.79 -15.72
N GLY A 127 -18.02 7.02 -15.40
CA GLY A 127 -17.19 8.22 -15.56
C GLY A 127 -16.07 8.31 -14.53
N THR A 128 -16.21 7.62 -13.40
CA THR A 128 -15.17 7.56 -12.37
C THR A 128 -13.96 6.72 -12.83
N PRO A 129 -12.71 7.10 -12.46
CA PRO A 129 -11.53 6.32 -12.80
C PRO A 129 -11.63 4.87 -12.30
N ASN A 130 -11.33 3.92 -13.18
CA ASN A 130 -11.41 2.50 -12.82
C ASN A 130 -10.25 2.10 -11.90
N ILE A 131 -10.55 1.92 -10.62
CA ILE A 131 -9.58 1.52 -9.59
C ILE A 131 -9.57 0.01 -9.30
N TYR A 132 -10.38 -0.81 -9.99
CA TYR A 132 -10.58 -2.22 -9.64
C TYR A 132 -9.28 -3.04 -9.63
N LYS A 133 -8.48 -2.94 -10.70
CA LYS A 133 -7.22 -3.69 -10.81
C LYS A 133 -6.26 -3.30 -9.70
N THR A 134 -6.10 -2.00 -9.50
CA THR A 134 -5.23 -1.41 -8.47
C THR A 134 -5.68 -1.80 -7.06
N PHE A 135 -6.99 -1.75 -6.79
CA PHE A 135 -7.55 -2.17 -5.51
C PHE A 135 -7.33 -3.66 -5.25
N LYS A 136 -7.55 -4.50 -6.27
CA LYS A 136 -7.32 -5.96 -6.18
C LYS A 136 -5.87 -6.29 -5.83
N GLU A 137 -4.91 -5.60 -6.45
CA GLU A 137 -3.47 -5.75 -6.17
C GLU A 137 -3.12 -5.31 -4.75
N VAL A 138 -3.54 -4.10 -4.36
CA VAL A 138 -3.32 -3.58 -3.01
C VAL A 138 -3.94 -4.48 -1.95
N GLN A 139 -5.13 -5.02 -2.20
CA GLN A 139 -5.80 -5.89 -1.25
C GLN A 139 -5.05 -7.22 -1.05
N ARG A 140 -4.39 -7.74 -2.09
CA ARG A 140 -3.51 -8.92 -1.96
C ARG A 140 -2.30 -8.59 -1.09
N GLN A 141 -1.63 -7.48 -1.36
CA GLN A 141 -0.49 -7.02 -0.56
C GLN A 141 -0.90 -6.75 0.90
N TRP A 142 -2.04 -6.11 1.12
CA TRP A 142 -2.58 -5.83 2.45
C TRP A 142 -2.81 -7.11 3.27
N ARG A 143 -3.35 -8.17 2.65
CA ARG A 143 -3.52 -9.48 3.31
C ARG A 143 -2.17 -10.06 3.75
N VAL A 144 -1.16 -10.02 2.89
CA VAL A 144 0.19 -10.51 3.22
C VAL A 144 0.80 -9.71 4.37
N VAL A 145 0.77 -8.37 4.29
CA VAL A 145 1.27 -7.50 5.36
C VAL A 145 0.56 -7.75 6.69
N ARG A 146 -0.76 -8.01 6.65
CA ARG A 146 -1.50 -8.37 7.86
C ARG A 146 -1.12 -9.74 8.40
N ALA A 147 -0.96 -10.75 7.55
CA ALA A 147 -0.50 -12.07 7.97
C ALA A 147 0.87 -11.98 8.67
N TRP A 148 1.80 -11.22 8.09
CA TRP A 148 3.12 -10.99 8.68
C TRP A 148 3.05 -10.31 10.04
N LYS A 149 2.22 -9.28 10.17
CA LYS A 149 2.00 -8.60 11.45
C LYS A 149 1.39 -9.54 12.49
N CYS A 150 0.47 -10.43 12.10
CA CYS A 150 -0.12 -11.40 13.02
C CYS A 150 0.90 -12.47 13.45
N ALA A 151 1.79 -12.88 12.54
CA ALA A 151 2.87 -13.84 12.81
C ALA A 151 4.08 -13.21 13.53
N GLY A 152 4.04 -11.92 13.89
CA GLY A 152 5.15 -11.25 14.57
C GLY A 152 6.40 -11.05 13.72
N VAL A 153 6.30 -11.12 12.38
CA VAL A 153 7.46 -10.96 11.48
C VAL A 153 7.87 -9.49 11.43
N MET A 154 9.07 -9.22 11.97
CA MET A 154 9.66 -7.88 11.98
C MET A 154 10.57 -7.63 10.78
N GLU A 155 11.26 -8.67 10.29
CA GLU A 155 12.24 -8.57 9.22
C GLU A 155 11.80 -9.33 7.97
N PRO A 156 11.46 -8.62 6.87
CA PRO A 156 11.00 -9.22 5.61
C PRO A 156 11.99 -10.15 4.91
N SER A 157 13.28 -9.89 5.09
CA SER A 157 14.39 -10.47 4.32
C SER A 157 14.79 -11.86 4.81
N LEU A 158 14.37 -12.25 6.01
CA LEU A 158 14.75 -13.55 6.57
C LEU A 158 14.01 -14.69 5.86
N PRO A 159 14.70 -15.82 5.59
CA PRO A 159 14.08 -17.01 5.06
C PRO A 159 13.03 -17.53 6.05
N ARG A 160 11.96 -18.11 5.52
CA ARG A 160 10.83 -18.61 6.30
C ARG A 160 10.47 -20.02 5.90
N GLU A 161 10.02 -20.76 6.90
CA GLU A 161 9.42 -22.07 6.69
C GLU A 161 8.10 -21.91 5.93
N GLU A 162 7.85 -22.83 5.02
CA GLU A 162 6.60 -22.90 4.30
C GLU A 162 5.44 -23.10 5.29
N GLY A 163 4.35 -22.36 5.12
CA GLY A 163 3.23 -22.41 6.08
C GLY A 163 3.39 -21.55 7.34
N SER A 164 4.55 -20.93 7.60
CA SER A 164 4.75 -20.12 8.83
C SER A 164 3.83 -18.89 9.00
N LEU A 165 3.10 -18.48 7.96
CA LEU A 165 2.20 -17.32 7.98
C LEU A 165 0.71 -17.69 8.04
N VAL A 166 0.37 -18.96 7.84
CA VAL A 166 -1.01 -19.42 7.90
C VAL A 166 -1.40 -19.74 9.33
N LEU A 167 -2.64 -19.44 9.68
CA LEU A 167 -3.22 -19.84 10.94
C LEU A 167 -3.79 -21.24 10.76
N GLY A 168 -3.37 -22.18 11.61
CA GLY A 168 -3.97 -23.51 11.66
C GLY A 168 -5.48 -23.40 11.83
N CYS A 169 -6.22 -24.15 11.02
CA CYS A 169 -7.67 -24.18 11.13
C CYS A 169 -8.07 -24.87 12.43
N VAL A 170 -8.73 -24.14 13.34
CA VAL A 170 -9.17 -24.67 14.64
C VAL A 170 -10.26 -25.75 14.52
N SER A 171 -10.96 -25.78 13.39
CA SER A 171 -12.00 -26.78 13.09
C SER A 171 -11.44 -28.01 12.38
N CYS A 172 -10.22 -27.96 11.85
CA CYS A 172 -9.61 -29.14 11.25
C CYS A 172 -9.28 -30.16 12.35
N PRO A 173 -9.50 -31.46 12.11
CA PRO A 173 -9.15 -32.50 13.07
C PRO A 173 -7.62 -32.64 13.15
N LEU A 174 -7.06 -32.37 14.33
CA LEU A 174 -5.64 -32.39 14.64
C LEU A 174 -5.39 -33.37 15.80
N PRO A 175 -4.86 -34.58 15.53
CA PRO A 175 -4.53 -35.57 16.56
C PRO A 175 -3.64 -34.98 17.66
N GLY A 176 -3.99 -35.24 18.92
CA GLY A 176 -3.26 -34.72 20.08
C GLY A 176 -3.46 -33.23 20.39
N ILE A 177 -4.27 -32.51 19.60
CA ILE A 177 -4.62 -31.10 19.84
C ILE A 177 -6.11 -30.94 20.14
N ASN A 178 -6.98 -31.36 19.20
CA ASN A 178 -8.43 -31.17 19.30
C ASN A 178 -9.24 -32.44 18.96
N LEU A 179 -8.58 -33.60 19.05
CA LEU A 179 -9.20 -34.93 18.95
C LEU A 179 -9.01 -35.68 20.26
N ASP A 180 -10.01 -36.47 20.65
CA ASP A 180 -9.95 -37.37 21.81
C ASP A 180 -8.84 -38.43 21.62
N GLU A 181 -8.24 -38.95 22.69
CA GLU A 181 -7.14 -39.93 22.61
C GLU A 181 -7.49 -41.19 21.80
N ASP A 182 -8.77 -41.60 21.81
CA ASP A 182 -9.28 -42.77 21.12
C ASP A 182 -10.08 -42.42 19.84
N TRP A 183 -9.88 -41.22 19.28
CA TRP A 183 -10.57 -40.74 18.07
C TRP A 183 -10.55 -41.74 16.90
N GLU A 184 -9.48 -42.53 16.76
CA GLU A 184 -9.32 -43.56 15.72
C GLU A 184 -10.39 -44.66 15.79
N LYS A 185 -10.95 -44.89 16.99
CA LYS A 185 -12.02 -45.87 17.23
C LYS A 185 -13.40 -45.30 16.89
N HIS A 186 -13.55 -43.98 16.87
CA HIS A 186 -14.81 -43.25 16.63
C HIS A 186 -14.94 -42.79 15.17
N LYS A 187 -14.78 -43.72 14.22
CA LYS A 187 -14.78 -43.45 12.76
C LYS A 187 -16.04 -42.76 12.23
N HIS A 188 -17.16 -42.83 12.95
CA HIS A 188 -18.42 -42.20 12.57
C HIS A 188 -18.59 -40.77 13.11
N THR A 189 -17.85 -40.38 14.16
CA THR A 189 -17.91 -39.06 14.79
C THR A 189 -16.98 -38.07 14.10
N TYR A 190 -15.80 -38.55 13.72
CA TYR A 190 -14.78 -37.75 13.05
C TYR A 190 -14.71 -38.20 11.58
N VAL A 191 -15.50 -37.56 10.69
CA VAL A 191 -15.40 -37.80 9.24
C VAL A 191 -13.98 -37.44 8.82
N THR A 192 -13.20 -38.48 8.55
CA THR A 192 -11.76 -38.42 8.25
C THR A 192 -11.54 -37.76 6.90
N ILE A 193 -11.62 -36.43 6.81
CA ILE A 193 -10.90 -35.69 5.79
C ILE A 193 -9.51 -35.44 6.36
N ILE A 194 -8.70 -36.50 6.44
CA ILE A 194 -7.24 -36.32 6.53
C ILE A 194 -6.86 -35.78 5.16
N LEU A 195 -6.84 -34.44 5.03
CA LEU A 195 -6.12 -33.81 3.95
C LEU A 195 -4.66 -34.21 4.19
N ASN A 196 -4.15 -35.09 3.32
CA ASN A 196 -2.75 -35.51 3.23
C ASN A 196 -1.80 -34.40 3.69
N ASP A 197 -0.73 -34.78 4.38
CA ASP A 197 0.42 -34.03 4.96
C ASP A 197 1.08 -32.96 4.06
N ARG A 198 0.29 -32.12 3.40
CA ARG A 198 0.70 -31.06 2.51
C ARG A 198 -0.18 -29.86 2.80
N LEU A 199 0.35 -29.05 3.69
CA LEU A 199 0.14 -27.60 3.73
C LEU A 199 -1.30 -27.20 4.07
N CYS A 200 -1.62 -27.21 5.38
CA CYS A 200 -2.51 -26.20 5.97
C CYS A 200 -1.67 -25.04 6.50
#